data_AF-R5ATY2-F1
#
_entry.id   AF-R5ATY2-F1
#
_cell.length_a   1.000
_cell.length_b   1.000
_cell.length_c   1.000
_cell.angle_alpha   90.00
_cell.angle_beta   90.00
_cell.angle_gamma   90.00
#
_symmetry.space_group_name_H-M   'P 1'
#
loop_
_entity.id
_entity.type
_entity.pdbx_description
1 polymer ?
#
loop_
_entity_poly.entity_id
_entity_poly.type
_entity_poly.pdbx_seq_one_letter_code
_entity_poly.pdbx_strand_id
1 'polypeptide(L)'
;MKSLILSILTLIVSVAPIAAFAVPSRQSDIATEKIAETAELNVGRGSVELIAAPQRSAHFVIFSITGQAVKSANVDAGERVSIDLPDGYYIVKCADWSRRILIK
;
A
#
# COMPACT_ATOMS: atom_id res chain seq x y z
N MET A 1 -10.68 -72.02 -21.51
CA MET A 1 -9.87 -72.29 -22.71
C MET A 1 -10.17 -71.21 -23.75
N LYS A 2 -9.13 -70.57 -24.30
CA LYS A 2 -9.09 -69.81 -25.58
C LYS A 2 -9.84 -68.46 -25.56
N SER A 3 -9.16 -67.34 -25.27
CA SER A 3 -8.44 -66.48 -26.24
C SER A 3 -9.29 -66.11 -27.45
N LEU A 4 -9.62 -64.82 -27.60
CA LEU A 4 -9.37 -64.13 -28.88
C LEU A 4 -9.34 -62.60 -28.72
N ILE A 5 -8.20 -62.08 -29.16
CA ILE A 5 -7.78 -60.69 -29.25
C ILE A 5 -8.50 -60.04 -30.44
N LEU A 6 -8.97 -58.80 -30.30
CA LEU A 6 -9.28 -57.96 -31.46
C LEU A 6 -8.66 -56.57 -31.31
N SER A 7 -7.61 -56.38 -32.12
CA SER A 7 -6.81 -55.17 -32.29
C SER A 7 -7.60 -54.04 -32.95
N ILE A 8 -7.53 -52.83 -32.40
CA ILE A 8 -7.82 -51.60 -33.16
C ILE A 8 -6.67 -50.61 -32.94
N LEU A 9 -5.80 -50.60 -33.94
CA LEU A 9 -4.70 -49.67 -34.15
C LEU A 9 -5.29 -48.29 -34.46
N THR A 10 -5.19 -47.34 -33.53
CA THR A 10 -5.68 -45.96 -33.74
C THR A 10 -4.50 -45.03 -33.91
N LEU A 11 -4.28 -44.63 -35.16
CA LEU A 11 -3.31 -43.62 -35.60
C LEU A 11 -3.85 -42.23 -35.26
N ILE A 12 -3.15 -41.45 -34.43
CA ILE A 12 -3.47 -40.04 -34.20
C ILE A 12 -2.27 -39.19 -34.64
N VAL A 13 -2.48 -38.46 -35.73
CA VAL A 13 -1.58 -37.47 -36.33
C VAL A 13 -1.44 -36.28 -35.39
N SER A 14 -0.21 -35.94 -35.02
CA SER A 14 0.11 -34.77 -34.20
C SER A 14 0.18 -33.52 -35.09
N VAL A 15 -0.73 -32.57 -34.88
CA VAL A 15 -0.69 -31.24 -35.53
C VAL A 15 0.04 -30.28 -34.59
N ALA A 16 1.15 -29.71 -35.05
CA ALA A 16 1.90 -28.71 -34.30
C ALA A 16 1.15 -27.37 -34.25
N PRO A 17 1.09 -26.67 -33.10
CA PRO A 17 0.55 -25.32 -33.05
C PRO A 17 1.56 -24.28 -33.55
N ILE A 18 1.08 -23.39 -34.42
CA ILE A 18 1.77 -22.18 -34.90
C ILE A 18 1.82 -21.18 -33.74
N ALA A 19 3.02 -20.72 -33.38
CA ALA A 19 3.21 -19.70 -32.36
C ALA A 19 2.69 -18.33 -32.85
N ALA A 20 1.64 -17.83 -32.20
CA ALA A 20 1.15 -16.47 -32.38
C ALA A 20 1.98 -15.50 -31.53
N PHE A 21 2.67 -14.56 -32.16
CA PHE A 21 3.35 -13.46 -31.46
C PHE A 21 2.31 -12.43 -31.02
N ALA A 22 2.12 -12.29 -29.70
CA ALA A 22 1.31 -11.24 -29.12
C ALA A 22 2.07 -9.89 -29.18
N VAL A 23 1.45 -8.88 -29.77
CA VAL A 23 1.91 -7.48 -29.74
C VAL A 23 1.56 -6.89 -28.37
N PRO A 24 2.50 -6.32 -27.60
CA PRO A 24 2.16 -5.68 -26.34
C PRO A 24 1.49 -4.33 -26.64
N SER A 25 0.18 -4.26 -26.43
CA SER A 25 -0.54 -2.99 -26.33
C SER A 25 -0.03 -2.24 -25.10
N ARG A 26 0.58 -1.08 -25.32
CA ARG A 26 0.88 -0.11 -24.26
C ARG A 26 -0.44 0.33 -23.63
N GLN A 27 -0.78 -0.30 -22.51
CA GLN A 27 -1.79 0.19 -21.59
C GLN A 27 -1.23 1.47 -20.97
N SER A 28 -1.77 2.62 -21.36
CA SER A 28 -1.52 3.87 -20.65
C SER A 28 -2.21 3.74 -19.29
N ASP A 29 -1.42 3.57 -18.24
CA ASP A 29 -1.87 3.66 -16.85
C ASP A 29 -2.39 5.08 -16.61
N ILE A 30 -3.70 5.27 -16.73
CA ILE A 30 -4.38 6.39 -16.12
C ILE A 30 -4.32 6.10 -14.61
N ALA A 31 -3.32 6.68 -13.95
CA ALA A 31 -3.21 6.68 -12.50
C ALA A 31 -4.46 7.37 -11.94
N THR A 32 -5.43 6.56 -11.55
CA THR A 32 -6.56 7.04 -10.74
C THR A 32 -5.96 7.39 -9.38
N GLU A 33 -5.82 8.69 -9.08
CA GLU A 33 -5.41 9.16 -7.77
C GLU A 33 -6.42 8.63 -6.75
N LYS A 34 -6.02 7.57 -6.03
CA LYS A 34 -6.82 6.99 -4.96
C LYS A 34 -6.84 8.03 -3.84
N ILE A 35 -7.97 8.72 -3.69
CA ILE A 35 -8.22 9.63 -2.58
C ILE A 35 -7.99 8.83 -1.30
N ALA A 36 -6.98 9.22 -0.52
CA ALA A 36 -6.67 8.57 0.75
C ALA A 36 -7.83 8.80 1.71
N GLU A 37 -8.51 7.73 2.12
CA GLU A 37 -9.68 7.80 3.01
C GLU A 37 -9.30 7.87 4.51
N THR A 38 -8.00 7.76 4.81
CA THR A 38 -7.46 7.72 6.17
C THR A 38 -6.41 8.80 6.37
N ALA A 39 -6.19 9.16 7.63
CA ALA A 39 -5.10 10.07 7.98
C ALA A 39 -3.74 9.47 7.59
N GLU A 40 -2.80 10.33 7.19
CA GLU A 40 -1.46 9.94 6.77
C GLU A 40 -0.39 10.69 7.56
N LEU A 41 0.86 10.22 7.45
CA LEU A 41 2.02 10.92 7.99
C LEU A 41 3.22 10.75 7.06
N ASN A 42 4.02 11.79 6.92
CA ASN A 42 5.33 11.76 6.26
C ASN A 42 6.41 12.17 7.25
N VAL A 43 7.53 11.45 7.25
CA VAL A 43 8.68 11.79 8.11
C VAL A 43 9.68 12.59 7.28
N GLY A 44 9.92 13.83 7.69
CA GLY A 44 10.93 14.72 7.13
C GLY A 44 12.22 14.74 7.95
N ARG A 45 13.17 15.60 7.56
CA ARG A 45 14.35 15.89 8.38
C ARG A 45 13.95 16.78 9.55
N GLY A 46 14.21 16.34 10.77
CA GLY A 46 13.86 17.05 12.00
C GLY A 46 12.36 17.32 12.20
N SER A 47 11.47 16.69 11.41
CA SER A 47 10.05 17.01 11.42
C SER A 47 9.17 15.84 11.00
N VAL A 48 7.90 15.91 11.39
CA VAL A 48 6.84 15.02 10.89
C VAL A 48 5.70 15.87 10.32
N GLU A 49 5.29 15.54 9.10
CA GLU A 49 4.11 16.09 8.47
C GLU A 49 2.93 15.17 8.75
N LEU A 50 1.85 15.72 9.31
CA LEU A 50 0.62 15.03 9.65
C LEU A 50 -0.48 15.50 8.71
N ILE A 51 -1.18 14.56 8.09
CA ILE A 51 -2.12 14.85 7.00
C ILE A 51 -3.48 14.27 7.38
N ALA A 52 -4.50 15.12 7.46
CA ALA A 52 -5.87 14.68 7.69
C ALA A 52 -6.48 14.12 6.40
N ALA A 53 -7.45 13.22 6.55
CA ALA A 53 -8.19 12.73 5.39
C ALA A 53 -9.00 13.88 4.75
N PRO A 54 -9.27 13.85 3.43
CA PRO A 54 -9.90 14.96 2.71
C PRO A 54 -11.26 15.40 3.25
N GLN A 55 -11.99 14.50 3.91
CA GLN A 55 -13.36 14.73 4.42
C GLN A 55 -13.46 14.57 5.93
N ARG A 56 -12.34 14.46 6.66
CA ARG A 56 -12.34 14.22 8.10
C ARG A 56 -11.13 14.86 8.77
N SER A 57 -11.39 15.82 9.66
CA SER A 57 -10.36 16.36 10.55
C SER A 57 -9.80 15.25 11.45
N ALA A 58 -8.53 15.37 11.82
CA ALA A 58 -7.84 14.39 12.64
C ALA A 58 -7.12 15.05 13.82
N HIS A 59 -7.26 14.45 15.00
CA HIS A 59 -6.46 14.79 16.17
C HIS A 59 -5.30 13.81 16.27
N PHE A 60 -4.09 14.34 16.18
CA PHE A 60 -2.85 13.58 16.31
C PHE A 60 -2.21 13.86 17.66
N VAL A 61 -1.74 12.80 18.31
CA VAL A 61 -0.93 12.89 19.53
C VAL A 61 0.41 12.21 19.28
N ILE A 62 1.48 12.92 19.58
CA ILE A 62 2.86 12.44 19.46
C ILE A 62 3.36 12.12 20.85
N PHE A 63 3.79 10.88 21.04
CA PHE A 63 4.37 10.39 22.28
C PHE A 63 5.87 10.16 22.11
N SER A 64 6.64 10.41 23.16
CA SER A 64 8.00 9.89 23.29
C SER A 64 7.98 8.36 23.28
N ILE A 65 9.13 7.72 23.05
CA ILE A 65 9.24 6.26 23.16
C ILE A 65 8.92 5.73 24.57
N THR A 66 9.03 6.59 25.60
CA THR A 66 8.64 6.27 26.99
C THR A 66 7.14 6.42 27.24
N GLY A 67 6.35 6.82 26.24
CA GLY A 67 4.89 6.90 26.31
C GLY A 67 4.34 8.24 26.83
N GLN A 68 5.18 9.24 27.03
CA GLN A 68 4.72 10.58 27.45
C GLN A 68 4.25 11.37 26.22
N ALA A 69 3.10 12.02 26.29
CA ALA A 69 2.63 12.92 25.24
C ALA A 69 3.54 14.16 25.18
N VAL A 70 4.20 14.38 24.05
CA VAL A 70 5.15 15.50 23.86
C VAL A 70 4.57 16.61 23.00
N LYS A 71 3.69 16.29 22.05
CA LYS A 71 2.98 17.25 21.19
C LYS A 71 1.62 16.70 20.75
N SER A 72 0.72 17.59 20.37
CA SER A 72 -0.58 17.25 19.78
C SER A 72 -0.98 18.31 18.76
N ALA A 73 -1.71 17.90 17.73
CA ALA A 73 -2.26 18.82 16.74
C ALA A 73 -3.63 18.37 16.28
N ASN A 74 -4.54 19.33 16.13
CA ASN A 74 -5.76 19.15 15.36
C ASN A 74 -5.47 19.62 13.93
N VAL A 75 -5.78 18.78 12.96
CA VAL A 75 -5.59 19.06 11.53
C VAL A 75 -6.94 18.99 10.87
N ASP A 76 -7.35 20.06 10.21
CA ASP A 76 -8.65 20.13 9.54
C ASP A 76 -8.69 19.24 8.29
N ALA A 77 -9.89 18.86 7.87
CA ALA A 77 -10.10 17.95 6.75
C ALA A 77 -9.37 18.44 5.48
N GLY A 78 -8.56 17.56 4.89
CA GLY A 78 -7.76 17.87 3.70
C GLY A 78 -6.53 18.75 3.94
N GLU A 79 -6.29 19.19 5.18
CA GLU A 79 -5.11 19.96 5.53
C GLU A 79 -3.95 19.09 6.01
N ARG A 80 -2.80 19.74 6.15
CA ARG A 80 -1.57 19.15 6.68
C ARG A 80 -0.87 20.11 7.62
N VAL A 81 -0.16 19.58 8.59
CA VAL A 81 0.68 20.37 9.51
C VAL A 81 2.06 19.72 9.64
N SER A 82 3.11 20.52 9.62
CA SER A 82 4.46 20.07 9.94
C SER A 82 4.79 20.39 11.40
N ILE A 83 5.39 19.41 12.08
CA ILE A 83 5.80 19.53 13.47
C ILE A 83 7.27 19.20 13.59
N ASP A 84 8.05 20.19 14.02
CA ASP A 84 9.46 19.99 14.34
C ASP A 84 9.61 19.11 15.59
N LEU A 85 10.49 18.13 15.48
CA LEU A 85 10.82 17.17 16.52
C LEU A 85 12.34 16.97 16.57
N PRO A 86 12.94 16.91 17.76
CA PRO A 86 14.32 16.47 17.90
C PRO A 86 14.51 15.02 17.41
N ASP A 87 15.74 14.68 17.02
CA ASP A 87 16.14 13.32 16.67
C ASP A 87 15.71 12.31 17.74
N GLY A 88 15.14 11.19 17.29
CA GLY A 88 14.70 10.15 18.20
C GLY A 88 13.49 9.36 17.70
N TYR A 89 13.06 8.43 18.54
CA TYR A 89 11.90 7.58 18.28
C TYR A 89 10.65 8.13 18.94
N TYR A 90 9.57 8.16 18.17
CA TYR A 90 8.27 8.64 18.62
C TYR A 90 7.18 7.67 18.21
N ILE A 91 6.03 7.77 18.88
CA ILE A 91 4.79 7.12 18.48
C ILE A 91 3.81 8.22 18.12
N VAL A 92 3.33 8.24 16.89
CA VAL A 92 2.25 9.11 16.45
C VAL A 92 0.97 8.30 16.48
N LYS A 93 -0.09 8.84 17.10
CA LYS A 93 -1.39 8.21 17.20
C LYS A 93 -2.47 9.17 16.71
N CYS A 94 -3.42 8.64 15.95
CA CYS A 94 -4.70 9.26 15.66
C CYS A 94 -5.82 8.22 15.89
N ALA A 95 -7.05 8.53 15.48
CA ALA A 95 -8.17 7.60 15.59
C ALA A 95 -7.97 6.34 14.73
N ASP A 96 -7.35 6.49 13.56
CA ASP A 96 -7.25 5.43 12.55
C ASP A 96 -6.10 4.46 12.84
N TRP A 97 -5.01 4.93 13.48
CA TRP A 97 -3.81 4.13 13.67
C TRP A 97 -2.88 4.67 14.77
N SER A 98 -1.88 3.84 15.09
CA SER A 98 -0.72 4.20 15.89
C SER A 98 0.56 3.72 15.18
N ARG A 99 1.52 4.61 14.92
CA ARG A 99 2.73 4.31 14.15
C ARG A 99 3.98 4.80 14.89
N ARG A 100 5.00 3.95 14.94
CA ARG A 100 6.34 4.33 15.45
C ARG A 100 7.16 4.94 14.32
N ILE A 101 7.78 6.09 14.57
CA ILE A 101 8.61 6.82 13.61
C ILE A 101 10.00 7.12 14.22
N LEU A 102 10.98 7.35 13.35
CA LEU A 102 12.33 7.80 13.70
C LEU A 102 12.58 9.14 13.02
N ILE A 103 12.86 10.18 13.80
CA ILE A 103 13.30 11.49 13.31
C ILE A 103 14.83 11.51 13.25
N LYS A 104 15.37 12.09 12.17
CA LYS A 104 16.79 12.26 11.88
C LYS A 104 17.06 13.66 11.33
#